data_AF-A0A8J7IKI2-F1
#
_entry.id   AF-A0A8J7IKI2-F1
#
_cell.length_a   1.000
_cell.length_b   1.000
_cell.length_c   1.000
_cell.angle_alpha   90.00
_cell.angle_beta   90.00
_cell.angle_gamma   90.00
#
_symmetry.space_group_name_H-M   'P 1'
#
loop_
_entity.id
_entity.type
_entity.pdbx_description
1 polymer ?
#
loop_
_entity_poly.entity_id
_entity_poly.type
_entity_poly.pdbx_seq_one_letter_code
_entity_poly.pdbx_strand_id
1 'polypeptide(L)'
;MTALTLICAGCAAVPSGQPSAGVGVPGTASDMTDTRGLEGVLGSNEATLIRLFGKPRLDVVEPVGRKLQFIGAPCILDAYLYPDRQGREVVTHVDARRRDGAAVDRAACVAALQAK
;
A
#
# COMPACT_ATOMS: atom_id res chain seq x y z
N MET A 1 -49.43 13.92 -34.03
CA MET A 1 -49.21 13.85 -32.57
C MET A 1 -47.93 13.05 -32.34
N THR A 2 -46.78 13.57 -32.80
CA THR A 2 -45.75 14.29 -32.02
C THR A 2 -44.98 13.36 -31.07
N ALA A 3 -43.83 12.88 -31.54
CA ALA A 3 -42.86 12.09 -30.79
C ALA A 3 -42.11 12.98 -29.79
N LEU A 4 -41.94 12.49 -28.56
CA LEU A 4 -41.26 13.19 -27.47
C LEU A 4 -39.82 12.66 -27.33
N THR A 5 -38.86 13.42 -27.82
CA THR A 5 -37.42 13.16 -27.67
C THR A 5 -36.96 13.57 -26.26
N LEU A 6 -36.43 12.60 -25.50
CA LEU A 6 -35.84 12.84 -24.18
C LEU A 6 -34.34 13.15 -24.35
N ILE A 7 -33.95 14.40 -24.07
CA ILE A 7 -32.55 14.84 -24.08
C ILE A 7 -31.99 14.74 -22.66
N CYS A 8 -31.06 13.80 -22.42
CA CYS A 8 -30.22 13.81 -21.22
C CYS A 8 -29.06 14.79 -21.41
N ALA A 9 -29.24 16.04 -21.01
CA ALA A 9 -28.16 17.03 -20.90
C ALA A 9 -28.09 17.53 -19.45
N GLY A 10 -27.03 17.15 -18.75
CA GLY A 10 -26.77 17.57 -17.38
C GLY A 10 -25.34 17.26 -16.96
N CYS A 11 -24.36 17.95 -17.54
CA CYS A 11 -23.05 18.10 -16.89
C CYS A 11 -23.26 18.97 -15.65
N ALA A 12 -23.38 18.35 -14.48
CA ALA A 12 -23.33 19.08 -13.22
C ALA A 12 -21.90 19.55 -12.98
N ALA A 13 -21.70 20.87 -12.87
CA ALA A 13 -20.44 21.44 -12.40
C ALA A 13 -20.25 21.07 -10.93
N VAL A 14 -19.14 20.42 -10.62
CA VAL A 14 -18.76 20.07 -9.24
C VAL A 14 -18.39 21.38 -8.53
N PRO A 15 -19.03 21.74 -7.39
CA PRO A 15 -18.58 22.88 -6.61
C PRO A 15 -17.16 22.60 -6.11
N SER A 16 -16.27 23.57 -6.28
CA SER A 16 -14.91 23.55 -5.76
C SER A 16 -14.96 23.48 -4.23
N GLY A 17 -14.89 22.27 -3.69
CA GLY A 17 -14.76 22.06 -2.24
C GLY A 17 -13.49 22.76 -1.78
N GLN A 18 -13.66 23.73 -0.87
CA GLN A 18 -12.56 24.35 -0.14
C GLN A 18 -11.69 23.24 0.45
N PRO A 19 -10.34 23.30 0.35
CA PRO A 19 -9.50 22.27 0.95
C PRO A 19 -9.82 22.25 2.45
N SER A 20 -10.42 21.15 2.92
CA SER A 20 -10.52 20.89 4.34
C SER A 20 -9.11 21.01 4.88
N ALA A 21 -8.89 21.93 5.83
CA ALA A 21 -7.62 22.04 6.55
C ALA A 21 -7.22 20.62 6.95
N GLY A 22 -6.07 20.17 6.45
CA GLY A 22 -5.68 18.78 6.52
C GLY A 22 -5.80 18.28 7.94
N VAL A 23 -6.58 17.22 8.14
CA VAL A 23 -6.46 16.39 9.34
C VAL A 23 -4.99 15.99 9.37
N GLY A 24 -4.24 16.49 10.34
CA GLY A 24 -2.84 16.13 10.51
C GLY A 24 -2.76 14.62 10.58
N VAL A 25 -2.15 13.99 9.58
CA VAL A 25 -1.90 12.55 9.60
C VAL A 25 -1.02 12.31 10.82
N PRO A 26 -1.45 11.53 11.83
CA PRO A 26 -0.58 11.12 12.91
C PRO A 26 0.40 10.10 12.31
N GLY A 27 1.50 10.63 11.78
CA GLY A 27 2.59 9.87 11.19
C GLY A 27 3.78 10.80 11.21
N THR A 28 4.60 10.70 12.24
CA THR A 28 5.88 11.40 12.30
C THR A 28 6.69 10.97 11.09
N ALA A 29 7.10 11.92 10.24
CA ALA A 29 7.90 11.66 9.03
C ALA A 29 9.19 10.85 9.31
N SER A 30 9.62 10.78 10.57
CA SER A 30 10.69 9.91 11.07
C SER A 30 10.45 8.41 10.84
N ASP A 31 9.21 7.93 10.84
CA ASP A 31 8.93 6.49 10.75
C ASP A 31 9.37 5.89 9.42
N MET A 32 9.26 6.63 8.31
CA MET A 32 9.51 6.07 6.98
C MET A 32 10.97 5.65 6.78
N THR A 33 11.91 6.32 7.46
CA THR A 33 13.36 6.07 7.35
C THR A 33 13.85 5.04 8.38
N ASP A 34 13.05 4.67 9.38
CA ASP A 34 13.45 3.68 10.38
C ASP A 34 13.39 2.27 9.79
N THR A 35 14.57 1.69 9.57
CA THR A 35 14.73 0.35 8.97
C THR A 35 14.87 -0.76 10.02
N ARG A 36 14.91 -0.42 11.32
CA ARG A 36 15.12 -1.41 12.39
C ARG A 36 14.02 -2.45 12.38
N GLY A 37 14.41 -3.73 12.38
CA GLY A 37 13.47 -4.85 12.32
C GLY A 37 12.90 -5.13 10.93
N LEU A 38 13.38 -4.44 9.88
CA LEU A 38 12.99 -4.64 8.48
C LEU A 38 14.12 -5.27 7.64
N GLU A 39 15.23 -5.67 8.26
CA GLU A 39 16.46 -6.13 7.58
C GLU A 39 16.24 -7.42 6.77
N GLY A 40 15.28 -8.26 7.18
CA GLY A 40 14.89 -9.46 6.42
C GLY A 40 13.92 -9.18 5.26
N VAL A 41 13.42 -7.94 5.13
CA VAL A 41 12.37 -7.57 4.18
C VAL A 41 12.90 -6.57 3.15
N LEU A 42 13.52 -5.48 3.59
CA LEU A 42 14.11 -4.49 2.70
C LEU A 42 15.25 -5.10 1.89
N GLY A 43 15.28 -4.82 0.59
CA GLY A 43 16.23 -5.41 -0.36
C GLY A 43 15.91 -6.85 -0.76
N SER A 44 14.90 -7.50 -0.16
CA SER A 44 14.51 -8.86 -0.53
C SER A 44 13.62 -8.87 -1.78
N ASN A 45 13.65 -9.98 -2.51
CA ASN A 45 12.78 -10.19 -3.66
C ASN A 45 11.45 -10.87 -3.27
N GLU A 46 10.52 -10.95 -4.22
CA GLU A 46 9.21 -11.61 -4.05
C GLU A 46 9.34 -13.03 -3.45
N ALA A 47 10.19 -13.87 -4.02
CA ALA A 47 10.33 -15.27 -3.58
C ALA A 47 10.71 -15.37 -2.10
N THR A 48 11.54 -14.44 -1.62
CA THR A 48 11.90 -14.36 -0.21
C THR A 48 10.71 -13.95 0.64
N LEU A 49 9.93 -12.94 0.23
CA LEU A 49 8.72 -12.54 0.95
C LEU A 49 7.68 -13.66 1.01
N ILE A 50 7.50 -14.42 -0.06
CA ILE A 50 6.59 -15.58 -0.08
C ILE A 50 7.04 -16.65 0.90
N ARG A 51 8.36 -16.90 1.00
CA ARG A 51 8.89 -17.84 1.99
C ARG A 51 8.72 -17.35 3.43
N LEU A 52 8.82 -16.03 3.66
CA LEU A 52 8.68 -15.43 4.99
C LEU A 52 7.22 -15.34 5.46
N PHE A 53 6.29 -14.99 4.56
CA PHE A 53 4.92 -14.60 4.93
C PHE A 53 3.83 -15.48 4.29
N GLY A 54 4.21 -16.43 3.43
CA GLY A 54 3.29 -17.23 2.63
C GLY A 54 2.80 -16.52 1.37
N LYS A 55 1.73 -17.04 0.76
CA LYS A 55 1.16 -16.47 -0.48
C LYS A 55 0.58 -15.06 -0.20
N PRO A 56 0.93 -14.04 -0.99
CA PRO A 56 0.33 -12.71 -0.84
C PRO A 56 -1.16 -12.75 -1.19
N ARG A 57 -1.93 -11.92 -0.48
CA ARG A 57 -3.36 -11.72 -0.73
C ARG A 57 -3.61 -10.85 -1.96
N LEU A 58 -2.69 -9.93 -2.24
CA LEU A 58 -2.69 -9.12 -3.45
C LEU A 58 -1.29 -9.09 -4.03
N ASP A 59 -1.22 -9.18 -5.35
CA ASP A 59 -0.01 -9.11 -6.13
C ASP A 59 -0.31 -8.28 -7.38
N VAL A 60 0.19 -7.05 -7.40
CA VAL A 60 -0.07 -6.06 -8.45
C VAL A 60 1.23 -5.72 -9.15
N VAL A 61 1.29 -5.99 -10.44
CA VAL A 61 2.38 -5.53 -11.31
C VAL A 61 2.02 -4.15 -11.86
N GLU A 62 2.93 -3.20 -11.68
CA GLU A 62 2.86 -1.82 -12.16
C GLU A 62 3.92 -1.59 -13.25
N PRO A 63 3.86 -0.51 -14.04
CA PRO A 63 4.81 -0.29 -15.14
C PRO A 63 6.29 -0.26 -14.74
N VAL A 64 6.59 0.13 -13.51
CA VAL A 64 7.97 0.29 -13.01
C VAL A 64 8.22 -0.44 -11.69
N GLY A 65 7.30 -1.30 -11.25
CA GLY A 65 7.43 -1.98 -9.97
C GLY A 65 6.30 -2.94 -9.69
N ARG A 66 6.26 -3.42 -8.44
CA ARG A 66 5.29 -4.42 -8.00
C ARG A 66 4.89 -4.20 -6.56
N LYS A 67 3.62 -4.43 -6.25
CA LYS A 67 3.09 -4.37 -4.90
C LYS A 67 2.59 -5.73 -4.46
N LEU A 68 3.12 -6.21 -3.34
CA LEU A 68 2.63 -7.40 -2.66
C LEU A 68 1.91 -7.00 -1.37
N GLN A 69 0.76 -7.61 -1.07
CA GLN A 69 0.03 -7.40 0.18
C GLN A 69 -0.08 -8.70 0.96
N PHE A 70 0.28 -8.65 2.24
CA PHE A 70 0.13 -9.73 3.20
C PHE A 70 -0.83 -9.33 4.32
N ILE A 71 -1.61 -10.29 4.81
CA ILE A 71 -2.59 -10.06 5.87
C ILE A 71 -2.27 -10.96 7.06
N GLY A 72 -1.91 -10.32 8.17
CA GLY A 72 -1.85 -10.90 9.50
C GLY A 72 -3.15 -10.61 10.27
N ALA A 73 -3.32 -11.27 11.42
CA ALA A 73 -4.44 -10.93 12.31
C ALA A 73 -4.38 -9.48 12.83
N PRO A 74 -3.21 -8.93 13.25
CA PRO A 74 -3.16 -7.57 13.80
C PRO A 74 -3.00 -6.47 12.73
N CYS A 75 -2.52 -6.80 11.52
CA CYS A 75 -2.13 -5.80 10.53
C CYS A 75 -2.14 -6.33 9.08
N ILE A 76 -2.07 -5.40 8.14
CA ILE A 76 -1.83 -5.59 6.71
C ILE A 76 -0.47 -4.98 6.39
N LEU A 77 0.40 -5.74 5.72
CA LEU A 77 1.68 -5.27 5.21
C LEU A 77 1.60 -5.13 3.69
N ASP A 78 1.88 -3.95 3.17
CA ASP A 78 2.14 -3.73 1.75
C ASP A 78 3.66 -3.61 1.54
N ALA A 79 4.22 -4.44 0.66
CA ALA A 79 5.61 -4.38 0.24
C ALA A 79 5.69 -3.88 -1.20
N TYR A 80 6.49 -2.82 -1.41
CA TYR A 80 6.69 -2.20 -2.71
C TYR A 80 8.08 -2.57 -3.23
N LEU A 81 8.09 -3.26 -4.36
CA LEU A 81 9.28 -3.73 -5.03
C LEU A 81 9.56 -2.85 -6.24
N TYR A 82 10.79 -2.38 -6.35
CA TYR A 82 11.28 -1.67 -7.53
C TYR A 82 12.59 -2.28 -8.01
N PRO A 83 12.95 -2.12 -9.29
CA PRO A 83 14.22 -2.59 -9.82
C PRO A 83 15.42 -1.95 -9.09
N ASP A 84 16.36 -2.79 -8.64
CA ASP A 84 17.67 -2.33 -8.17
C ASP A 84 18.58 -1.93 -9.35
N ARG A 85 19.85 -1.60 -9.06
CA ARG A 85 20.82 -1.21 -10.10
C ARG A 85 21.10 -2.31 -11.13
N GLN A 86 20.75 -3.55 -10.82
CA GLN A 86 20.90 -4.73 -11.67
C GLN A 86 19.57 -5.13 -12.32
N GLY A 87 18.50 -4.34 -12.14
CA GLY A 87 17.18 -4.60 -12.71
C GLY A 87 16.34 -5.63 -11.94
N ARG A 88 16.77 -6.07 -10.76
CA ARG A 88 16.05 -7.06 -9.94
C ARG A 88 15.02 -6.36 -9.08
N GLU A 89 13.78 -6.84 -9.08
CA GLU A 89 12.74 -6.32 -8.20
C GLU A 89 13.04 -6.66 -6.74
N VAL A 90 13.30 -5.62 -5.94
CA VAL A 90 13.60 -5.73 -4.51
C VAL A 90 12.72 -4.76 -3.73
N VAL A 91 12.35 -5.14 -2.51
CA VAL A 91 11.58 -4.27 -1.63
C VAL A 91 12.39 -3.02 -1.30
N THR A 92 11.89 -1.86 -1.68
CA THR A 92 12.50 -0.57 -1.29
C THR A 92 11.76 0.07 -0.13
N HIS A 93 10.48 -0.28 0.05
CA HIS A 93 9.61 0.30 1.06
C HIS A 93 8.52 -0.67 1.50
N VAL A 94 8.08 -0.52 2.74
CA VAL A 94 6.92 -1.22 3.27
C VAL A 94 6.03 -0.25 4.05
N ASP A 95 4.72 -0.46 3.93
CA ASP A 95 3.70 0.16 4.78
C ASP A 95 3.02 -0.91 5.62
N ALA A 96 2.69 -0.57 6.86
CA ALA A 96 1.91 -1.41 7.75
C ALA A 96 0.70 -0.64 8.28
N ARG A 97 -0.48 -1.27 8.23
CA ARG A 97 -1.73 -0.66 8.70
C ARG A 97 -2.67 -1.68 9.31
N ARG A 98 -3.62 -1.19 10.10
CA ARG A 98 -4.82 -1.93 10.49
C ARG A 98 -5.86 -1.93 9.37
N ARG A 99 -6.90 -2.75 9.53
CA ARG A 99 -8.00 -2.87 8.55
C ARG A 99 -8.81 -1.58 8.38
N ASP A 100 -8.85 -0.74 9.41
CA ASP A 100 -9.48 0.59 9.39
C ASP A 100 -8.59 1.66 8.74
N GLY A 101 -7.39 1.28 8.25
CA GLY A 101 -6.47 2.17 7.55
C GLY A 101 -5.47 2.87 8.46
N ALA A 102 -5.60 2.76 9.79
CA ALA A 102 -4.65 3.39 10.71
C ALA A 102 -3.25 2.78 10.57
N ALA A 103 -2.22 3.64 10.46
CA ALA A 103 -0.84 3.20 10.42
C ALA A 103 -0.46 2.46 11.70
N VAL A 104 0.39 1.44 11.58
CA VAL A 104 0.98 0.73 12.72
C VAL A 104 2.48 0.55 12.53
N ASP A 105 3.16 0.16 13.60
CA ASP A 105 4.58 -0.14 13.55
C ASP A 105 4.89 -1.25 12.52
N ARG A 106 5.87 -0.96 11.66
CA ARG A 106 6.20 -1.81 10.51
C ARG A 106 6.92 -3.08 10.94
N ALA A 107 7.86 -2.96 11.87
CA ALA A 107 8.63 -4.08 12.39
C ALA A 107 7.72 -5.07 13.16
N ALA A 108 6.81 -4.57 13.99
CA ALA A 108 5.82 -5.37 14.69
C ALA A 108 4.89 -6.10 13.72
N CYS A 109 4.48 -5.46 12.62
CA CYS A 109 3.66 -6.12 11.61
C CYS A 109 4.42 -7.23 10.87
N VAL A 110 5.68 -7.01 10.52
CA VAL A 110 6.57 -8.04 9.94
C VAL A 110 6.72 -9.22 10.90
N ALA A 111 7.03 -8.97 12.17
CA ALA A 111 7.16 -10.02 13.18
C ALA A 111 5.85 -10.82 13.36
N ALA A 112 4.71 -10.14 13.38
CA ALA A 112 3.40 -10.80 13.49
C ALA A 112 3.07 -11.68 12.26
N LEU A 113 3.51 -11.28 11.07
CA LEU A 113 3.35 -12.09 9.85
C LEU A 113 4.26 -13.33 9.85
N GLN A 114 5.47 -13.24 10.38
CA GLN A 114 6.40 -14.38 10.49
C GLN A 114 5.96 -15.42 11.51
N ALA A 115 5.16 -15.02 12.50
CA ALA A 115 4.67 -15.89 13.56
C ALA A 115 3.34 -16.62 13.23
N LYS A 116 2.81 -16.44 12.01
CA LYS A 116 1.54 -17.03 11.55
C LYS A 116 1.73 -18.48 11.07
#